data_AF-A0A968FSJ8-F1
#
_entry.id   AF-A0A968FSJ8-F1
#
_cell.length_a   1.000
_cell.length_b   1.000
_cell.length_c   1.000
_cell.angle_alpha   90.00
_cell.angle_beta   90.00
_cell.angle_gamma   90.00
#
_symmetry.space_group_name_H-M   'P 1'
#
loop_
_entity.id
_entity.type
_entity.pdbx_description
1 polymer ?
#
loop_
_entity_poly.entity_id
_entity_poly.type
_entity_poly.pdbx_seq_one_letter_code
_entity_poly.pdbx_strand_id
1 'polypeptide(L)'
;ESKTVYKMVLRQFGEQALRFLKKNKTPKQFLRGVFISSFRFFRERLRVHRGVHQRCERCLQELSRDGIQSFALFGVGDEAETLYQLARDRAFQIQEVFDFSEGSRFHQLTVKPVEGLRSYPGQVVLGTQDQVDHRLKTLKELGVDAERIVVLW
;
A
#
# COMPACT_ATOMS: atom_id res chain seq x y z
N GLU A 1 -18.60 15.63 2.64
CA GLU A 1 -18.03 14.76 3.70
C GLU A 1 -16.60 15.12 4.14
N SER A 2 -15.77 15.70 3.27
CA SER A 2 -14.35 16.06 3.57
C SER A 2 -14.12 17.02 4.76
N LYS A 3 -15.08 17.89 5.11
CA LYS A 3 -14.94 18.88 6.20
C LYS A 3 -14.92 18.27 7.61
N THR A 4 -15.60 17.14 7.80
CA THR A 4 -15.72 16.50 9.13
C THR A 4 -14.45 15.76 9.51
N VAL A 5 -13.81 15.10 8.53
CA VAL A 5 -12.53 14.40 8.67
C VAL A 5 -11.42 15.40 9.00
N TYR A 6 -11.37 16.53 8.28
CA TYR A 6 -10.38 17.58 8.53
C TYR A 6 -10.48 18.17 9.96
N LYS A 7 -11.71 18.37 10.45
CA LYS A 7 -11.96 18.85 11.81
C LYS A 7 -11.55 17.83 12.87
N MET A 8 -11.71 16.54 12.58
CA MET A 8 -11.31 15.45 13.46
C MET A 8 -9.77 15.32 13.55
N VAL A 9 -9.08 15.44 12.42
CA VAL A 9 -7.60 15.42 12.35
C VAL A 9 -7.00 16.64 13.06
N LEU A 10 -7.55 17.84 12.84
CA LEU A 10 -7.13 19.06 13.54
C LEU A 10 -7.31 18.94 15.06
N ARG A 11 -8.41 18.33 15.50
CA ARG A 11 -8.68 18.12 16.93
C ARG A 11 -7.68 17.15 17.55
N GLN A 12 -7.39 16.03 16.89
CA GLN A 12 -6.40 15.06 17.37
C GLN A 12 -4.98 15.66 17.41
N PHE A 13 -4.62 16.48 16.42
CA PHE A 13 -3.34 17.19 16.38
C PHE A 13 -3.25 18.24 17.50
N GLY A 14 -4.32 19.01 17.72
CA GLY A 14 -4.41 19.97 18.81
C GLY A 14 -4.30 19.32 20.19
N GLU A 15 -4.97 18.19 20.42
CA GLU A 15 -4.91 17.45 21.68
C GLU A 15 -3.53 16.84 21.96
N GLN A 16 -2.81 16.38 20.93
CA GLN A 16 -1.42 15.94 21.08
C GLN A 16 -0.46 17.11 21.34
N ALA A 17 -0.63 18.23 20.64
CA ALA A 17 0.16 19.44 20.85
C ALA A 17 -0.03 20.01 22.25
N LEU A 18 -1.27 20.01 22.78
CA LEU A 18 -1.59 20.42 24.15
C LEU A 18 -1.00 19.50 25.22
N ARG A 19 -0.98 18.18 24.98
CA ARG A 19 -0.29 17.25 25.89
C ARG A 19 1.23 17.46 25.90
N PHE A 20 1.81 17.82 24.75
CA PHE A 20 3.22 18.20 24.64
C PHE A 20 3.54 19.55 25.31
N LEU A 21 2.62 20.52 25.22
CA LEU A 21 2.70 21.82 25.91
C LEU A 21 2.70 21.66 27.44
N LYS A 22 1.90 20.74 27.99
CA LYS A 22 1.90 20.45 29.44
C LYS A 22 3.20 19.82 29.95
N LYS A 23 4.02 19.23 29.09
CA LYS A 23 5.19 18.44 29.49
C LYS A 23 6.55 19.13 29.27
N ASN A 24 6.63 20.18 28.44
CA ASN A 24 7.89 20.84 28.08
C ASN A 24 7.85 22.35 28.38
N LYS A 25 8.77 22.84 29.22
CA LYS A 25 8.76 24.21 29.76
C LYS A 25 9.25 25.31 28.80
N THR A 26 9.82 24.98 27.63
CA THR A 26 10.32 26.03 26.69
C THR A 26 9.93 25.80 25.22
N PRO A 27 9.53 26.87 24.49
CA PRO A 27 9.18 26.80 23.06
C PRO A 27 10.30 26.25 22.17
N LYS A 28 11.56 26.49 22.54
CA LYS A 28 12.75 26.01 21.83
C LYS A 28 12.91 24.49 21.92
N GLN A 29 12.54 23.88 23.05
CA GLN A 29 12.55 22.42 23.23
C GLN A 29 11.38 21.76 22.49
N PHE A 30 10.21 22.44 22.43
CA PHE A 30 9.06 21.98 21.66
C PHE A 30 9.33 21.97 20.15
N LEU A 31 9.84 23.08 19.59
CA LEU A 31 10.18 23.17 18.16
C LEU A 31 11.25 22.14 17.80
N ARG A 32 12.25 21.95 18.67
CA ARG A 32 13.31 20.94 18.47
C ARG A 32 12.75 19.51 18.54
N GLY A 33 11.85 19.24 19.48
CA GLY A 33 11.19 17.93 19.63
C GLY A 33 10.29 17.59 18.45
N VAL A 34 9.46 18.52 18.01
CA VAL A 34 8.60 18.37 16.82
C VAL A 34 9.45 18.21 15.57
N PHE A 35 10.47 19.05 15.38
CA PHE A 35 11.33 18.97 14.19
C PHE A 35 12.12 17.65 14.14
N ILE A 36 12.71 17.18 15.25
CA ILE A 36 13.43 15.90 15.31
C ILE A 36 12.48 14.71 15.13
N SER A 37 11.30 14.74 15.76
CA SER A 37 10.25 13.73 15.61
C SER A 37 9.77 13.64 14.17
N SER A 38 9.44 14.77 13.56
CA SER A 38 9.04 14.85 12.15
C SER A 38 10.17 14.40 11.24
N PHE A 39 11.41 14.85 11.44
CA PHE A 39 12.53 14.45 10.59
C PHE A 39 12.84 12.96 10.68
N ARG A 40 12.80 12.38 11.89
CA ARG A 40 12.95 10.92 12.07
C ARG A 40 11.82 10.16 11.41
N PHE A 41 10.57 10.60 11.60
CA PHE A 41 9.39 10.03 10.96
C PHE A 41 9.47 10.09 9.43
N PHE A 42 9.85 11.24 8.86
CA PHE A 42 10.05 11.42 7.44
C PHE A 42 11.19 10.55 6.91
N ARG A 43 12.31 10.46 7.63
CA ARG A 43 13.44 9.62 7.24
C ARG A 43 13.09 8.13 7.26
N GLU A 44 12.35 7.66 8.26
CA GLU A 44 11.85 6.28 8.34
C GLU A 44 10.85 6.01 7.20
N ARG A 45 9.86 6.89 6.98
CA ARG A 45 8.91 6.82 5.86
C ARG A 45 9.62 6.79 4.50
N LEU A 46 10.61 7.65 4.28
CA LEU A 46 11.37 7.70 3.02
C LEU A 46 12.19 6.42 2.81
N ARG A 47 12.74 5.83 3.88
CA ARG A 47 13.47 4.56 3.78
C ARG A 47 12.53 3.40 3.44
N VAL A 48 11.37 3.33 4.09
CA VAL A 48 10.33 2.33 3.77
C VAL A 48 9.86 2.49 2.34
N HIS A 49 9.58 3.72 1.90
CA HIS A 49 9.14 4.02 0.54
C HIS A 49 10.18 3.63 -0.51
N ARG A 50 11.49 3.84 -0.26
CA ARG A 50 12.55 3.36 -1.16
C ARG A 50 12.57 1.83 -1.25
N GLY A 51 12.40 1.14 -0.12
CA GLY A 51 12.31 -0.32 -0.09
C GLY A 51 11.13 -0.83 -0.92
N VAL A 52 9.94 -0.29 -0.69
CA VAL A 52 8.72 -0.63 -1.45
C VAL A 52 8.92 -0.39 -2.94
N HIS A 53 9.46 0.77 -3.32
CA HIS A 53 9.72 1.13 -4.71
C HIS A 53 10.66 0.13 -5.40
N GLN A 54 11.78 -0.21 -4.77
CA GLN A 54 12.75 -1.17 -5.33
C GLN A 54 12.14 -2.56 -5.54
N ARG A 55 11.29 -3.01 -4.61
CA ARG A 55 10.58 -4.30 -4.73
C ARG A 55 9.56 -4.28 -5.85
N CYS A 56 8.79 -3.20 -5.97
CA CYS A 56 7.83 -3.03 -7.07
C CYS A 56 8.56 -2.98 -8.42
N GLU A 57 9.68 -2.27 -8.50
CA GLU A 57 10.51 -2.25 -9.72
C GLU A 57 11.03 -3.63 -10.10
N ARG A 58 11.55 -4.39 -9.12
CA ARG A 58 12.01 -5.76 -9.35
C ARG A 58 10.87 -6.66 -9.82
N CYS A 59 9.71 -6.59 -9.16
CA CYS A 59 8.51 -7.33 -9.54
C CYS A 59 8.12 -7.05 -11.00
N LEU A 60 8.08 -5.78 -11.41
CA LEU A 60 7.76 -5.42 -12.80
C LEU A 60 8.85 -5.89 -13.79
N GLN A 61 10.13 -5.88 -13.40
CA GLN A 61 11.21 -6.41 -14.24
C GLN A 61 11.09 -7.92 -14.43
N GLU A 62 10.74 -8.66 -13.39
CA GLU A 62 10.51 -10.11 -13.45
C GLU A 62 9.31 -10.42 -14.35
N LEU A 63 8.17 -9.75 -14.15
CA LEU A 63 7.01 -9.87 -15.04
C LEU A 63 7.37 -9.55 -16.50
N SER A 64 8.14 -8.49 -16.75
CA SER A 64 8.59 -8.14 -18.10
C SER A 64 9.45 -9.23 -18.72
N ARG A 65 10.38 -9.81 -17.94
CA ARG A 65 11.29 -10.87 -18.41
C ARG A 65 10.51 -12.11 -18.81
N ASP A 66 9.43 -12.39 -18.09
CA ASP A 66 8.56 -13.54 -18.30
C ASP A 66 7.47 -13.23 -19.37
N GLY A 67 7.55 -12.08 -20.04
CA GLY A 67 6.64 -11.69 -21.13
C GLY A 67 5.25 -11.23 -20.67
N ILE A 68 5.05 -11.01 -19.38
CA ILE A 68 3.77 -10.60 -18.79
C ILE A 68 3.69 -9.07 -18.76
N GLN A 69 2.73 -8.50 -19.48
CA GLN A 69 2.47 -7.05 -19.49
C GLN A 69 1.19 -6.65 -18.73
N SER A 70 0.40 -7.63 -18.31
CA SER A 70 -0.85 -7.40 -17.61
C SER A 70 -1.05 -8.39 -16.47
N PHE A 71 -1.52 -7.90 -15.33
CA PHE A 71 -1.71 -8.70 -14.12
C PHE A 71 -2.90 -8.18 -13.30
N ALA A 72 -3.36 -8.99 -12.34
CA ALA A 72 -4.30 -8.57 -11.33
C ALA A 72 -3.57 -8.27 -10.02
N LEU A 73 -4.14 -7.37 -9.24
CA LEU A 73 -3.62 -7.00 -7.93
C LEU A 73 -4.49 -7.63 -6.84
N PHE A 74 -3.87 -8.26 -5.84
CA PHE A 74 -4.55 -8.71 -4.63
C PHE A 74 -4.06 -7.89 -3.42
N GLY A 75 -4.90 -6.98 -2.92
CA GLY A 75 -4.54 -6.01 -1.88
C GLY A 75 -4.59 -4.56 -2.36
N VAL A 76 -4.97 -3.65 -1.46
CA VAL A 76 -5.10 -2.19 -1.72
C VAL A 76 -4.27 -1.33 -0.74
N GLY A 77 -3.04 -1.74 -0.43
CA GLY A 77 -2.13 -1.04 0.50
C GLY A 77 -1.18 -0.01 -0.13
N ASP A 78 -0.25 0.53 0.68
CA ASP A 78 0.79 1.46 0.23
C ASP A 78 1.70 0.84 -0.87
N GLU A 79 1.91 -0.49 -0.83
CA GLU A 79 2.64 -1.22 -1.88
C GLU A 79 1.85 -1.31 -3.17
N ALA A 80 0.54 -1.60 -3.10
CA ALA A 80 -0.36 -1.57 -4.25
C ALA A 80 -0.36 -0.20 -4.94
N GLU A 81 -0.39 0.88 -4.15
CA GLU A 81 -0.31 2.27 -4.65
C GLU A 81 0.99 2.53 -5.41
N THR A 82 2.13 2.13 -4.82
CA THR A 82 3.44 2.30 -5.44
C THR A 82 3.55 1.48 -6.73
N LEU A 83 3.07 0.23 -6.70
CA LEU A 83 3.07 -0.66 -7.85
C LEU A 83 2.17 -0.13 -8.97
N TYR A 84 1.00 0.42 -8.66
CA TYR A 84 0.08 1.00 -9.63
C TYR A 84 0.73 2.17 -10.40
N GLN A 85 1.39 3.07 -9.67
CA GLN A 85 2.08 4.20 -10.28
C GLN A 85 3.21 3.74 -11.21
N LEU A 86 4.06 2.83 -10.73
CA LEU A 86 5.17 2.28 -11.51
C LEU A 86 4.71 1.47 -12.73
N ALA A 87 3.64 0.68 -12.57
CA ALA A 87 3.05 -0.08 -13.65
C ALA A 87 2.58 0.84 -14.77
N ARG A 88 1.83 1.90 -14.42
CA ARG A 88 1.34 2.90 -15.38
C ARG A 88 2.49 3.58 -16.12
N ASP A 89 3.52 4.00 -15.41
CA ASP A 89 4.66 4.71 -16.01
C ASP A 89 5.50 3.82 -16.93
N ARG A 90 5.42 2.49 -16.77
CA ARG A 90 6.12 1.48 -17.57
C ARG A 90 5.21 0.72 -18.53
N ALA A 91 4.00 1.22 -18.78
CA ALA A 91 3.00 0.64 -19.68
C ALA A 91 2.56 -0.81 -19.33
N PHE A 92 2.62 -1.18 -18.05
CA PHE A 92 1.93 -2.37 -17.55
C PHE A 92 0.46 -2.07 -17.29
N GLN A 93 -0.39 -3.08 -17.51
CA GLN A 93 -1.82 -2.98 -17.27
C GLN A 93 -2.23 -3.76 -16.02
N ILE A 94 -2.71 -3.06 -15.00
CA ILE A 94 -3.43 -3.69 -13.89
C ILE A 94 -4.88 -3.88 -14.35
N GLN A 95 -5.25 -5.12 -14.68
CA GLN A 95 -6.56 -5.42 -15.25
C GLN A 95 -7.65 -5.38 -14.18
N GLU A 96 -7.37 -5.99 -13.03
CA GLU A 96 -8.34 -6.18 -11.97
C GLU A 96 -7.68 -5.99 -10.60
N VAL A 97 -8.46 -5.57 -9.62
CA VAL A 97 -8.04 -5.44 -8.24
C VAL A 97 -9.00 -6.25 -7.39
N PHE A 98 -8.46 -7.11 -6.55
CA PHE A 98 -9.19 -7.95 -5.62
C PHE A 98 -8.76 -7.60 -4.21
N ASP A 99 -9.70 -7.55 -3.28
CA ASP A 99 -9.42 -7.43 -1.85
C ASP A 99 -10.66 -7.87 -1.05
N PHE A 100 -10.53 -7.98 0.28
CA PHE A 100 -11.67 -8.21 1.17
C PHE A 100 -12.58 -6.98 1.29
N SER A 101 -12.10 -5.81 0.85
CA SER A 101 -12.85 -4.56 0.77
C SER A 101 -13.60 -4.40 -0.58
N GLU A 102 -14.41 -5.39 -0.94
CA GLU A 102 -15.22 -5.39 -2.17
C GLU A 102 -16.06 -4.11 -2.32
N GLY A 103 -16.22 -3.65 -3.56
CA GLY A 103 -17.06 -2.51 -3.91
C GLY A 103 -16.41 -1.15 -3.69
N SER A 104 -15.27 -1.12 -2.99
CA SER A 104 -14.42 0.06 -2.89
C SER A 104 -13.75 0.38 -4.23
N ARG A 105 -13.09 1.54 -4.29
CA ARG A 105 -12.38 2.02 -5.48
C ARG A 105 -10.89 2.04 -5.19
N PHE A 106 -10.11 1.46 -6.10
CA PHE A 106 -8.66 1.59 -6.15
C PHE A 106 -8.30 2.30 -7.45
N HIS A 107 -8.00 3.60 -7.36
CA HIS A 107 -7.93 4.52 -8.51
C HIS A 107 -9.18 4.46 -9.39
N GLN A 108 -9.01 4.08 -10.66
CA GLN A 108 -10.09 3.97 -11.65
C GLN A 108 -10.74 2.57 -11.64
N LEU A 109 -10.19 1.63 -10.88
CA LEU A 109 -10.63 0.24 -10.80
C LEU A 109 -11.57 0.05 -9.61
N THR A 110 -12.60 -0.76 -9.82
CA THR A 110 -13.48 -1.21 -8.74
C THR A 110 -12.89 -2.47 -8.14
N VAL A 111 -12.78 -2.50 -6.81
CA VAL A 111 -12.27 -3.65 -6.07
C VAL A 111 -13.30 -4.77 -6.12
N LYS A 112 -12.89 -5.90 -6.68
CA LYS A 112 -13.68 -7.12 -6.83
C LYS A 112 -13.53 -8.02 -5.60
N PRO A 113 -14.53 -8.90 -5.34
CA PRO A 113 -14.46 -9.87 -4.25
C PRO A 113 -13.32 -10.87 -4.50
N VAL A 114 -12.66 -11.29 -3.42
CA VAL A 114 -11.49 -12.18 -3.47
C VAL A 114 -11.78 -13.51 -4.19
N GLU A 115 -13.02 -13.99 -4.13
CA GLU A 115 -13.51 -15.20 -4.78
C GLU A 115 -13.34 -15.15 -6.31
N GLY A 116 -13.35 -13.95 -6.91
CA GLY A 116 -13.15 -13.76 -8.34
C GLY A 116 -11.74 -14.16 -8.82
N LEU A 117 -10.75 -14.24 -7.92
CA LEU A 117 -9.39 -14.68 -8.24
C LEU A 117 -9.35 -16.12 -8.76
N ARG A 118 -10.32 -16.97 -8.37
CA ARG A 118 -10.43 -18.35 -8.84
C ARG A 118 -10.61 -18.43 -10.35
N SER A 119 -11.31 -17.46 -10.94
CA SER A 119 -11.65 -17.43 -12.37
C SER A 119 -10.74 -16.52 -13.18
N TYR A 120 -9.96 -15.66 -12.53
CA TYR A 120 -8.95 -14.87 -13.22
C TYR A 120 -7.88 -15.82 -13.81
N PRO A 121 -7.46 -15.68 -15.08
CA PRO A 121 -6.49 -16.60 -15.69
C PRO A 121 -5.03 -16.10 -15.64
N GLY A 122 -4.81 -14.81 -15.37
CA GLY A 122 -3.49 -14.20 -15.43
C GLY A 122 -2.67 -14.29 -14.14
N GLN A 123 -1.56 -13.56 -14.13
CA GLN A 123 -0.70 -13.38 -12.96
C GLN A 123 -1.34 -12.48 -11.91
N VAL A 124 -1.22 -12.87 -10.65
CA VAL A 124 -1.75 -12.17 -9.47
C VAL A 124 -0.58 -11.66 -8.65
N VAL A 125 -0.43 -10.35 -8.55
CA VAL A 125 0.57 -9.71 -7.71
C VAL A 125 -0.05 -9.39 -6.36
N LEU A 126 0.60 -9.82 -5.29
CA LEU A 126 0.21 -9.48 -3.93
C LEU A 126 0.61 -8.03 -3.62
N GLY A 127 -0.36 -7.11 -3.62
CA GLY A 127 -0.18 -5.67 -3.47
C GLY A 127 -0.06 -5.18 -2.03
N THR A 128 0.36 -6.04 -1.09
CA THR A 128 0.50 -5.67 0.32
C THR A 128 1.50 -6.58 1.03
N GLN A 129 2.22 -6.02 2.00
CA GLN A 129 3.07 -6.78 2.91
C GLN A 129 2.37 -7.13 4.24
N ASP A 130 1.16 -6.62 4.46
CA ASP A 130 0.40 -6.98 5.64
C ASP A 130 -0.21 -8.37 5.49
N GLN A 131 0.01 -9.22 6.49
CA GLN A 131 -0.54 -10.58 6.58
C GLN A 131 -0.30 -11.44 5.32
N VAL A 132 0.89 -11.37 4.73
CA VAL A 132 1.27 -12.11 3.51
C VAL A 132 0.92 -13.59 3.61
N ASP A 133 1.27 -14.25 4.72
CA ASP A 133 1.00 -15.68 4.92
C ASP A 133 -0.49 -16.00 4.91
N HIS A 134 -1.31 -15.16 5.54
CA HIS A 134 -2.76 -15.30 5.52
C HIS A 134 -3.31 -15.14 4.10
N ARG A 135 -2.86 -14.11 3.37
CA ARG A 135 -3.30 -13.87 2.00
C ARG A 135 -2.87 -14.98 1.05
N LEU A 136 -1.64 -15.49 1.18
CA LEU A 136 -1.17 -16.65 0.43
C LEU A 136 -2.00 -17.90 0.74
N LYS A 137 -2.36 -18.11 2.00
CA LYS A 137 -3.26 -19.19 2.40
C LYS A 137 -4.64 -19.03 1.73
N THR A 138 -5.22 -17.83 1.74
CA THR A 138 -6.48 -17.55 1.04
C THR A 138 -6.39 -17.87 -0.46
N LEU A 139 -5.32 -17.43 -1.14
CA LEU A 139 -5.11 -17.74 -2.56
C LEU A 139 -5.06 -19.26 -2.83
N LYS A 140 -4.36 -20.01 -1.97
CA LYS A 140 -4.30 -21.47 -2.05
C LYS A 140 -5.66 -22.13 -1.82
N GLU A 141 -6.42 -21.66 -0.83
CA GLU A 141 -7.77 -22.17 -0.53
C GLU A 141 -8.76 -21.89 -1.68
N LEU A 142 -8.57 -20.79 -2.41
CA LEU A 142 -9.32 -20.46 -3.63
C LEU A 142 -8.88 -21.27 -4.86
N GLY A 143 -7.80 -22.04 -4.75
CA GLY A 143 -7.25 -22.84 -5.85
C GLY A 143 -6.49 -22.03 -6.89
N VAL A 144 -5.91 -20.89 -6.51
CA VAL A 144 -5.02 -20.11 -7.39
C VAL A 144 -3.67 -20.84 -7.47
N ASP A 145 -3.23 -21.15 -8.69
CA ASP A 145 -1.97 -21.86 -8.91
C ASP A 145 -0.77 -21.05 -8.39
N ALA A 146 0.15 -21.72 -7.70
CA ALA A 146 1.29 -21.05 -7.07
C ALA A 146 2.20 -20.32 -8.08
N GLU A 147 2.31 -20.83 -9.31
CA GLU A 147 3.08 -20.22 -10.41
C GLU A 147 2.47 -18.90 -10.93
N ARG A 148 1.22 -18.62 -10.55
CA ARG A 148 0.50 -17.40 -10.91
C ARG A 148 0.58 -16.33 -9.83
N ILE A 149 1.23 -16.60 -8.71
CA ILE A 149 1.27 -15.71 -7.55
C ILE A 149 2.65 -15.07 -7.47
N VAL A 150 2.70 -13.74 -7.56
CA VAL A 150 3.92 -12.95 -7.39
C VAL A 150 3.83 -12.17 -6.08
N VAL A 151 4.84 -12.34 -5.23
CA VAL A 151 4.91 -11.68 -3.91
C VAL A 151 6.00 -10.60 -3.95
N LEU A 152 5.68 -9.42 -3.40
CA LEU A 152 6.62 -8.30 -3.29
C LEU A 152 7.60 -8.52 -2.11
N TRP A 153 8.71 -9.24 -2.36
CA TRP A 153 9.76 -9.57 -1.39
C TRP A 153 10.77 -8.45 -1.13
#